data_AF-A0A2V6Z7G9-F1
#
_entry.id   AF-A0A2V6Z7G9-F1
#
_cell.length_a   1.000
_cell.length_b   1.000
_cell.length_c   1.000
_cell.angle_alpha   90.00
_cell.angle_beta   90.00
_cell.angle_gamma   90.00
#
_symmetry.space_group_name_H-M   'P 1'
#
loop_
_entity.id
_entity.type
_entity.pdbx_description
1 polymer ?
#
loop_
_entity_poly.entity_id
_entity_poly.type
_entity_poly.pdbx_seq_one_letter_code
_entity_poly.pdbx_strand_id
1 'polypeptide(L)'
;MRRPPGAGLSGGPRARHGRHARHAPLVRHAHSRGDVAVAEYTKPLPEITAESRPFWEGCKRRQLLVQRCRACGARQHYPRGVCAACWSDDLEWLPSPGRGRVYSFTVTHRTQARGFRDELPYVLAWVELDEGVQVLTNLVGCDPEKVRIGMEVRVTFEDVNADVSIPRFTPA
;
A
#
# COMPACT_ATOMS: atom_id res chain seq x y z
N MET A 1 42.34 12.35 -10.86
CA MET A 1 43.47 11.41 -11.03
C MET A 1 42.90 10.02 -11.33
N ARG A 2 43.09 9.52 -12.55
CA ARG A 2 42.55 8.25 -13.05
C ARG A 2 43.63 7.16 -12.90
N ARG A 3 43.26 6.00 -12.36
CA ARG A 3 44.15 4.84 -12.18
C ARG A 3 43.97 3.88 -13.38
N PRO A 4 45.06 3.39 -14.02
CA PRO A 4 44.93 2.53 -15.20
C PRO A 4 44.65 1.06 -14.81
N PRO A 5 44.00 0.26 -15.68
CA PRO A 5 43.72 -1.15 -15.48
C PRO A 5 44.94 -2.03 -15.83
N GLY A 6 45.27 -2.96 -14.92
CA GLY A 6 46.35 -3.94 -15.07
C GLY A 6 45.90 -5.21 -15.79
N ALA A 7 46.83 -5.73 -16.59
CA ALA A 7 46.69 -6.80 -17.59
C ALA A 7 46.33 -8.19 -17.04
N GLY A 8 45.72 -9.00 -17.91
CA GLY A 8 45.22 -10.34 -17.61
C GLY A 8 46.26 -11.46 -17.64
N LEU A 9 45.76 -12.68 -17.42
CA LEU A 9 46.47 -13.93 -17.68
C LEU A 9 45.52 -14.94 -18.34
N SER A 10 46.06 -15.55 -19.38
CA SER A 10 45.50 -16.51 -20.33
C SER A 10 45.75 -17.97 -19.93
N GLY A 11 44.93 -18.88 -20.46
CA GLY A 11 45.21 -20.33 -20.60
C GLY A 11 44.35 -21.20 -19.69
N GLY A 12 43.71 -22.29 -20.12
CA GLY A 12 43.65 -23.03 -21.39
C GLY A 12 42.59 -24.14 -21.23
N PRO A 13 42.29 -24.93 -22.27
CA PRO A 13 41.08 -25.75 -22.32
C PRO A 13 41.29 -27.20 -21.86
N ARG A 14 40.16 -27.86 -21.57
CA ARG A 14 39.82 -29.30 -21.71
C ARG A 14 39.43 -29.99 -20.39
N ALA A 15 38.21 -30.53 -20.35
CA ALA A 15 37.96 -31.97 -20.55
C ALA A 15 36.45 -32.24 -20.55
N ARG A 16 35.99 -32.98 -21.55
CA ARG A 16 34.64 -33.56 -21.65
C ARG A 16 34.68 -34.97 -21.08
N HIS A 17 34.05 -35.22 -19.93
CA HIS A 17 33.63 -36.55 -19.46
C HIS A 17 32.50 -36.29 -18.44
N GLY A 18 31.39 -37.01 -18.33
CA GLY A 18 30.86 -38.20 -18.97
C GLY A 18 29.37 -38.29 -18.59
N ARG A 19 28.57 -38.98 -19.40
CA ARG A 19 27.15 -39.21 -19.15
C ARG A 19 26.95 -40.02 -17.87
N HIS A 20 26.11 -39.56 -16.96
CA HIS A 20 25.51 -40.41 -15.94
C HIS A 20 23.99 -40.26 -15.89
N ALA A 21 23.37 -41.43 -16.03
CA ALA A 21 22.01 -41.90 -15.78
C ALA A 21 20.87 -40.88 -15.55
N ARG A 22 19.84 -41.05 -16.38
CA ARG A 22 18.50 -40.50 -16.19
C ARG A 22 17.87 -41.16 -14.96
N HIS A 23 17.56 -40.38 -13.94
CA HIS A 23 16.60 -40.78 -12.92
C HIS A 23 15.24 -40.17 -13.27
N ALA A 24 14.23 -41.04 -13.39
CA ALA A 24 12.84 -40.68 -13.63
C ALA A 24 12.30 -39.80 -12.48
N PRO A 25 11.43 -38.81 -12.77
CA PRO A 25 10.93 -37.93 -11.74
C PRO A 25 9.97 -38.68 -10.83
N LEU A 26 10.20 -38.59 -9.51
CA LEU A 26 9.17 -38.93 -8.53
C LEU A 26 8.08 -37.88 -8.65
N VAL A 27 6.96 -38.26 -9.26
CA VAL A 27 5.71 -37.52 -9.28
C VAL A 27 5.26 -37.34 -7.83
N ARG A 28 5.49 -36.14 -7.26
CA ARG A 28 4.83 -35.74 -6.03
C ARG A 28 3.52 -35.08 -6.42
N HIS A 29 2.43 -35.71 -6.00
CA HIS A 29 1.08 -35.23 -6.16
C HIS A 29 0.97 -33.77 -5.70
N ALA A 30 0.48 -32.94 -6.62
CA ALA A 30 0.18 -31.54 -6.37
C ALA A 30 -0.93 -31.44 -5.32
N HIS A 31 -0.61 -30.87 -4.16
CA HIS A 31 -1.63 -30.21 -3.35
C HIS A 31 -1.76 -28.78 -3.87
N SER A 32 -2.70 -28.61 -4.81
CA SER A 32 -3.15 -27.30 -5.24
C SER A 32 -3.84 -26.59 -4.07
N ARG A 33 -3.10 -25.77 -3.35
CA ARG A 33 -3.66 -24.54 -2.78
C ARG A 33 -3.06 -23.42 -3.60
N GLY A 34 -3.92 -22.62 -4.22
CA GLY A 34 -3.50 -21.50 -5.04
C GLY A 34 -2.71 -20.54 -4.19
N ASP A 35 -1.39 -20.66 -4.23
CA ASP A 35 -0.47 -19.66 -3.75
C ASP A 35 -0.59 -18.49 -4.73
N VAL A 36 -1.47 -17.55 -4.40
CA VAL A 36 -1.42 -16.22 -4.99
C VAL A 36 -0.05 -15.68 -4.57
N ALA A 37 0.88 -15.64 -5.52
CA ALA A 37 2.16 -14.99 -5.30
C ALA A 37 1.89 -13.53 -4.96
N VAL A 38 1.91 -13.21 -3.66
CA VAL A 38 1.89 -11.82 -3.20
C VAL A 38 3.22 -11.25 -3.65
N ALA A 39 3.22 -10.40 -4.67
CA ALA A 39 4.40 -9.65 -5.06
C ALA A 39 5.00 -9.02 -3.79
N GLU A 40 6.32 -9.15 -3.63
CA GLU A 40 7.00 -8.68 -2.42
C GLU A 40 6.69 -7.20 -2.17
N TYR A 41 6.04 -6.89 -1.05
CA TYR A 41 5.68 -5.53 -0.71
C TYR A 41 6.92 -4.78 -0.20
N THR A 42 7.45 -3.86 -1.02
CA THR A 42 8.72 -3.16 -0.75
C THR A 42 8.55 -1.72 -0.24
N LYS A 43 7.30 -1.27 -0.01
CA LYS A 43 7.01 0.06 0.55
C LYS A 43 7.06 0.03 2.08
N PRO A 44 7.23 1.20 2.75
CA PRO A 44 7.15 1.27 4.21
C PRO A 44 5.81 0.76 4.72
N LEU A 45 5.87 -0.08 5.75
CA LEU A 45 4.69 -0.51 6.49
C LEU A 45 4.36 0.51 7.60
N PRO A 46 3.07 0.69 7.93
CA PRO A 46 2.69 1.53 9.06
C PRO A 46 3.17 0.93 10.38
N GLU A 47 3.59 1.80 11.30
CA GLU A 47 3.77 1.43 12.70
C GLU A 47 2.40 1.46 13.39
N ILE A 48 1.97 0.31 13.94
CA ILE A 48 0.69 0.18 14.63
C ILE A 48 0.87 0.52 16.11
N THR A 49 0.46 1.73 16.48
CA THR A 49 0.43 2.22 17.88
C THR A 49 -0.88 1.83 18.58
N ALA A 50 -0.99 2.10 19.88
CA ALA A 50 -2.24 1.88 20.62
C ALA A 50 -3.39 2.72 20.06
N GLU A 51 -3.13 3.97 19.68
CA GLU A 51 -4.11 4.92 19.14
C GLU A 51 -4.57 4.52 17.73
N SER A 52 -3.68 3.98 16.91
CA SER A 52 -3.96 3.63 15.51
C SER A 52 -4.42 2.18 15.31
N ARG A 53 -4.25 1.30 16.30
CA ARG A 53 -4.66 -0.11 16.22
C ARG A 53 -6.11 -0.31 15.77
N PRO A 54 -7.12 0.39 16.31
CA PRO A 54 -8.49 0.18 15.85
C PRO A 54 -8.67 0.48 14.35
N PHE A 55 -8.00 1.53 13.84
CA PHE A 55 -8.03 1.88 12.41
C PHE A 55 -7.44 0.77 11.54
N TRP A 56 -6.26 0.25 11.89
CA TRP A 56 -5.60 -0.81 11.13
C TRP A 56 -6.34 -2.15 11.19
N GLU A 57 -6.90 -2.51 12.35
CA GLU A 57 -7.79 -3.68 12.47
C GLU A 57 -9.06 -3.51 11.64
N GLY A 58 -9.61 -2.30 11.56
CA GLY A 58 -10.68 -1.97 10.63
C GLY A 58 -10.26 -2.22 9.19
N CYS A 59 -9.10 -1.69 8.77
CA CYS A 59 -8.58 -1.85 7.42
C CYS A 59 -8.38 -3.33 7.05
N LYS A 60 -7.83 -4.15 7.97
CA LYS A 60 -7.69 -5.61 7.81
C LYS A 60 -9.04 -6.30 7.56
N ARG A 61 -10.12 -5.81 8.19
CA ARG A 61 -11.50 -6.27 7.94
C ARG A 61 -12.18 -5.59 6.76
N ARG A 62 -11.44 -4.83 5.94
CA ARG A 62 -11.95 -4.03 4.81
C ARG A 62 -13.00 -2.99 5.23
N GLN A 63 -12.81 -2.40 6.41
CA GLN A 63 -13.68 -1.37 6.98
C GLN A 63 -12.85 -0.11 7.25
N LEU A 64 -13.19 1.00 6.59
CA LEU A 64 -12.59 2.29 6.91
C LEU A 64 -13.23 2.80 8.20
N LEU A 65 -12.43 3.11 9.21
CA LEU A 65 -12.92 3.69 10.46
C LEU A 65 -12.51 5.16 10.57
N VAL A 66 -13.40 5.96 11.14
CA VAL A 66 -13.16 7.37 11.49
C VAL A 66 -13.47 7.59 12.97
N GLN A 67 -12.75 8.51 13.61
CA GLN A 67 -13.07 8.89 14.97
C GLN A 67 -14.16 9.95 14.98
N ARG A 68 -15.08 9.86 15.95
CA ARG A 68 -16.04 10.91 16.30
C ARG A 68 -15.88 11.25 17.78
N CYS A 69 -15.85 12.53 18.10
CA CYS A 69 -15.90 13.01 19.47
C CYS A 69 -17.34 12.99 19.97
N ARG A 70 -17.60 12.32 21.09
CA ARG A 70 -18.92 12.28 21.72
C ARG A 70 -19.25 13.60 22.41
N ALA A 71 -18.24 14.35 22.86
CA ALA A 71 -18.43 15.63 23.53
C ALA A 71 -18.84 16.77 22.58
N CYS A 72 -18.26 16.86 21.38
CA CYS A 72 -18.53 17.97 20.44
C CYS A 72 -19.06 17.54 19.06
N GLY A 73 -19.15 16.24 18.80
CA GLY A 73 -19.64 15.70 17.53
C GLY A 73 -18.65 15.75 16.36
N ALA A 74 -17.49 16.41 16.52
CA ALA A 74 -16.48 16.52 15.47
C ALA A 74 -15.96 15.15 15.04
N ARG A 75 -15.73 14.97 13.74
CA ARG A 75 -15.08 13.79 13.17
C ARG A 75 -13.63 14.10 12.83
N GLN A 76 -12.76 13.11 12.92
CA GLN A 76 -11.35 13.30 12.59
C GLN A 76 -10.71 12.07 11.95
N HIS A 77 -9.71 12.39 11.12
CA HIS A 77 -8.71 11.51 10.56
C HIS A 77 -7.42 12.35 10.48
N TYR A 78 -6.24 11.92 10.89
CA TYR A 78 -5.71 10.65 11.40
C TYR A 78 -6.17 10.23 12.82
N PRO A 79 -5.93 8.96 13.24
CA PRO A 79 -6.13 8.48 14.61
C PRO A 79 -5.40 9.34 15.65
N ARG A 80 -6.10 9.76 16.72
CA ARG A 80 -5.54 10.53 17.84
C ARG A 80 -6.13 10.06 19.17
N GLY A 81 -5.42 10.33 20.27
CA GLY A 81 -5.93 10.09 21.63
C GLY A 81 -6.91 11.15 22.14
N VAL A 82 -6.96 12.33 21.50
CA VAL A 82 -7.86 13.44 21.86
C VAL A 82 -8.48 14.08 20.61
N CYS A 83 -9.62 14.72 20.78
CA CYS A 83 -10.30 15.46 19.74
C CYS A 83 -9.50 16.70 19.33
N ALA A 84 -9.21 16.85 18.04
CA ALA A 84 -8.52 18.03 17.51
C ALA A 84 -9.33 19.34 17.62
N ALA A 85 -10.65 19.26 17.85
CA ALA A 85 -11.53 20.42 17.95
C ALA A 85 -11.73 20.92 19.39
N CYS A 86 -11.95 20.00 20.35
CA CYS A 86 -12.30 20.38 21.73
C CYS A 86 -11.40 19.76 22.82
N TRP A 87 -10.36 19.00 22.44
CA TRP A 87 -9.40 18.35 23.35
C TRP A 87 -9.97 17.29 24.30
N SER A 88 -11.25 16.95 24.20
CA SER A 88 -11.82 15.79 24.90
C SER A 88 -11.20 14.48 24.41
N ASP A 89 -11.01 13.54 25.33
CA ASP A 89 -10.60 12.16 25.09
C ASP A 89 -11.80 11.21 24.87
N ASP A 90 -13.04 11.72 24.94
CA ASP A 90 -14.27 10.95 24.70
C ASP A 90 -14.50 10.72 23.20
N LEU A 91 -13.66 9.85 22.63
CA LEU A 91 -13.64 9.49 21.22
C LEU A 91 -14.23 8.08 20.99
N GLU A 92 -15.07 7.96 19.99
CA GLU A 92 -15.57 6.68 19.48
C GLU A 92 -15.11 6.41 18.05
N TRP A 93 -14.98 5.13 17.71
CA TRP A 93 -14.71 4.68 16.35
C TRP A 93 -15.99 4.32 15.63
N LEU A 94 -16.21 4.92 14.45
CA LEU A 94 -17.37 4.65 13.61
C LEU A 94 -16.94 4.12 12.24
N PRO A 95 -17.69 3.16 11.67
CA PRO A 95 -17.47 2.75 10.28
C PRO A 95 -17.84 3.88 9.33
N SER A 96 -16.95 4.14 8.37
CA SER A 96 -17.19 5.00 7.23
C SER A 96 -17.66 4.16 6.04
N PRO A 97 -18.67 4.61 5.26
CA PRO A 97 -18.99 3.99 3.98
C PRO A 97 -17.87 4.13 2.94
N GLY A 98 -16.86 4.95 3.22
CA GLY A 98 -15.68 5.14 2.39
C GLY A 98 -15.99 5.76 1.03
N ARG A 99 -17.03 6.58 0.95
CA ARG A 99 -17.38 7.37 -0.24
C ARG A 99 -16.91 8.80 -0.05
N GLY A 100 -16.46 9.41 -1.13
CA GLY A 100 -16.01 10.79 -1.09
C GLY A 100 -15.67 11.34 -2.47
N ARG A 101 -15.00 12.49 -2.47
CA ARG A 101 -14.56 13.18 -3.67
C ARG A 101 -13.09 13.55 -3.57
N VAL A 102 -12.39 13.58 -4.71
CA VAL A 102 -11.03 14.13 -4.78
C VAL A 102 -11.09 15.62 -4.45
N TYR A 103 -10.55 16.01 -3.30
CA TYR A 103 -10.43 17.40 -2.88
C TYR A 103 -9.26 18.09 -3.60
N SER A 104 -8.11 17.43 -3.64
CA SER A 104 -6.91 17.86 -4.38
C SER A 104 -6.02 16.65 -4.66
N PHE A 105 -5.16 16.72 -5.66
CA PHE A 105 -4.25 15.63 -6.00
C PHE A 105 -2.97 16.11 -6.68
N THR A 106 -1.96 15.25 -6.69
CA THR A 106 -0.74 15.38 -7.50
C THR A 106 -0.50 14.09 -8.27
N VAL A 107 0.12 14.22 -9.45
CA VAL A 107 0.62 13.08 -10.22
C VAL A 107 2.13 13.04 -10.08
N THR A 108 2.65 11.97 -9.48
CA THR A 108 4.09 11.80 -9.27
C THR A 108 4.69 11.01 -10.42
N HIS A 109 5.48 11.67 -11.26
CA HIS A 109 6.18 11.05 -12.39
C HIS A 109 7.60 10.58 -12.05
N ARG A 110 8.18 11.02 -10.94
CA ARG A 110 9.52 10.65 -10.49
C ARG A 110 9.57 10.56 -8.98
N THR A 111 10.20 9.51 -8.44
CA THR A 111 10.35 9.32 -6.99
C THR A 111 11.72 8.76 -6.63
N GLN A 112 12.24 9.16 -5.47
CA GLN A 112 13.43 8.54 -4.87
C GLN A 112 13.07 7.34 -3.98
N ALA A 113 11.80 7.23 -3.56
CA ALA A 113 11.33 6.12 -2.74
C ALA A 113 11.28 4.83 -3.56
N ARG A 114 12.19 3.90 -3.27
CA ARG A 114 12.41 2.68 -4.07
C ARG A 114 11.14 1.85 -4.27
N GLY A 115 10.35 1.65 -3.21
CA GLY A 115 9.12 0.84 -3.26
C GLY A 115 7.98 1.44 -4.08
N PHE A 116 8.11 2.66 -4.63
CA PHE A 116 7.10 3.31 -5.47
C PHE A 116 7.54 3.45 -6.93
N ARG A 117 8.75 3.00 -7.29
CA ARG A 117 9.30 3.21 -8.64
C ARG A 117 8.52 2.46 -9.72
N ASP A 118 8.05 1.27 -9.39
CA ASP A 118 7.33 0.39 -10.31
C ASP A 118 5.86 0.81 -10.51
N GLU A 119 5.41 1.82 -9.76
CA GLU A 119 4.06 2.40 -9.82
C GLU A 119 4.01 3.78 -10.48
N LEU A 120 5.13 4.27 -11.00
CA LEU A 120 5.15 5.55 -11.69
C LEU A 120 4.42 5.46 -13.05
N PRO A 121 3.59 6.45 -13.42
CA PRO A 121 3.10 7.54 -12.57
C PRO A 121 1.98 7.10 -11.62
N TYR A 122 2.02 7.57 -10.38
CA TYR A 122 0.94 7.35 -9.40
C TYR A 122 0.31 8.67 -8.95
N VAL A 123 -0.94 8.56 -8.50
CA VAL A 123 -1.74 9.69 -8.00
C VAL A 123 -1.70 9.68 -6.47
N LEU A 124 -1.33 10.81 -5.87
CA LEU A 124 -1.48 11.07 -4.44
C LEU A 124 -2.61 12.08 -4.27
N ALA A 125 -3.65 11.74 -3.53
CA ALA A 125 -4.86 12.52 -3.42
C ALA A 125 -5.27 12.75 -1.96
N TRP A 126 -5.76 13.97 -1.70
CA TRP A 126 -6.65 14.24 -0.59
C TRP A 126 -8.07 13.90 -1.02
N VAL A 127 -8.68 12.94 -0.35
CA VAL A 127 -10.09 12.58 -0.55
C VAL A 127 -10.89 13.16 0.60
N GLU A 128 -11.87 14.01 0.30
CA GLU A 128 -12.87 14.44 1.26
C GLU A 128 -13.99 13.42 1.28
N LEU A 129 -14.14 12.72 2.41
CA LEU A 129 -15.23 11.78 2.63
C LEU A 129 -16.56 12.51 2.79
N ASP A 130 -17.68 11.86 2.45
CA ASP A 130 -19.03 12.40 2.63
C ASP A 130 -19.31 12.79 4.10
N GLU A 131 -18.58 12.20 5.04
CA GLU A 131 -18.65 12.49 6.46
C GLU A 131 -17.94 13.78 6.89
N GLY A 132 -17.24 14.47 5.99
CA GLY A 132 -16.58 15.76 6.20
C GLY A 132 -15.13 15.69 6.67
N VAL A 133 -14.49 14.53 6.62
CA VAL A 133 -13.05 14.37 6.96
C VAL A 133 -12.22 14.09 5.72
N GLN A 134 -10.95 14.48 5.76
CA GLN A 134 -10.02 14.29 4.65
C GLN A 134 -9.05 13.14 4.92
N VAL A 135 -8.82 12.31 3.91
CA VAL A 135 -7.88 11.18 3.92
C VAL A 135 -6.82 11.38 2.84
N LEU A 136 -5.55 11.30 3.21
CA LEU A 136 -4.45 11.27 2.25
C LEU A 136 -4.23 9.83 1.80
N THR A 137 -4.29 9.59 0.49
CA THR A 137 -4.26 8.24 -0.09
C THR A 137 -3.65 8.24 -1.48
N ASN A 138 -3.32 7.06 -1.99
CA ASN A 138 -3.18 6.89 -3.43
C ASN A 138 -4.54 6.59 -4.08
N LEU A 139 -4.78 7.21 -5.24
CA LEU A 139 -5.87 6.81 -6.12
C LEU A 139 -5.35 5.75 -7.10
N VAL A 140 -6.02 4.61 -7.15
CA VAL A 140 -5.62 3.43 -7.92
C VAL A 140 -6.72 3.00 -8.87
N GLY A 141 -6.42 2.09 -9.80
CA GLY A 141 -7.40 1.57 -10.75
C GLY A 141 -7.89 2.59 -11.78
N CYS A 142 -7.15 3.67 -11.99
CA CYS A 142 -7.48 4.68 -12.98
C CYS A 142 -6.22 5.23 -13.66
N ASP A 143 -6.42 5.74 -14.88
CA ASP A 143 -5.42 6.53 -15.60
C ASP A 143 -5.18 7.86 -14.85
N PRO A 144 -3.93 8.16 -14.43
CA PRO A 144 -3.60 9.41 -13.74
C PRO A 144 -4.02 10.68 -14.48
N GLU A 145 -4.03 10.67 -15.81
CA GLU A 145 -4.42 11.83 -16.62
C GLU A 145 -5.92 12.14 -16.57
N LYS A 146 -6.73 11.17 -16.15
CA LYS A 146 -8.20 11.32 -16.06
C LYS A 146 -8.67 11.83 -14.70
N VAL A 147 -7.77 11.91 -13.72
CA VAL A 147 -8.10 12.37 -12.36
C VAL A 147 -8.42 13.87 -12.38
N ARG A 148 -9.49 14.25 -11.68
CA ARG A 148 -9.94 15.64 -11.56
C ARG A 148 -10.46 15.93 -10.16
N ILE A 149 -10.32 17.16 -9.72
CA ILE A 149 -10.97 17.64 -8.48
C ILE A 149 -12.49 17.42 -8.60
N GLY A 150 -13.11 16.97 -7.51
CA GLY A 150 -14.53 16.62 -7.44
C GLY A 150 -14.91 15.24 -7.98
N MET A 151 -13.95 14.48 -8.56
CA MET A 151 -14.17 13.08 -8.99
C MET A 151 -14.66 12.24 -7.81
N GLU A 152 -15.74 11.49 -8.01
CA GLU A 152 -16.27 10.56 -7.03
C GLU A 152 -15.39 9.33 -6.90
N VAL A 153 -15.14 8.92 -5.66
CA VAL A 153 -14.25 7.82 -5.33
C VAL A 153 -14.82 6.97 -4.21
N ARG A 154 -14.38 5.71 -4.15
CA ARG A 154 -14.71 4.77 -3.08
C ARG A 154 -13.46 4.09 -2.54
N VAL A 155 -13.46 3.82 -1.25
CA VAL A 155 -12.37 3.09 -0.57
C VAL A 155 -12.24 1.68 -1.13
N THR A 156 -11.01 1.25 -1.31
CA THR A 156 -10.61 -0.14 -1.52
C THR A 156 -9.45 -0.48 -0.60
N PHE A 157 -9.11 -1.76 -0.48
CA PHE A 157 -8.05 -2.22 0.42
C PHE A 157 -7.09 -3.12 -0.32
N GLU A 158 -5.80 -2.78 -0.21
CA GLU A 158 -4.65 -3.53 -0.71
C GLU A 158 -4.06 -4.33 0.46
N ASP A 159 -4.14 -5.66 0.41
CA ASP A 159 -3.55 -6.53 1.43
C ASP A 159 -2.05 -6.63 1.16
N VAL A 160 -1.23 -6.12 2.10
CA VAL A 160 0.23 -6.01 1.91
C VAL A 160 1.01 -7.09 2.66
N ASN A 161 0.40 -7.66 3.70
CA ASN A 161 0.83 -8.88 4.38
C ASN A 161 -0.37 -9.47 5.15
N ALA A 162 -0.13 -10.49 5.99
CA ALA A 162 -1.18 -11.16 6.77
C ALA A 162 -1.87 -10.27 7.82
N ASP A 163 -1.27 -9.14 8.19
CA ASP A 163 -1.70 -8.30 9.31
C ASP A 163 -2.11 -6.88 8.91
N VAL A 164 -1.70 -6.42 7.73
CA VAL A 164 -1.91 -5.05 7.30
C VAL A 164 -2.59 -5.03 5.93
N SER A 165 -3.68 -4.27 5.86
CA SER A 165 -4.31 -3.84 4.62
C SER A 165 -4.26 -2.32 4.54
N ILE A 166 -3.79 -1.78 3.42
CA ILE A 166 -3.68 -0.33 3.20
C ILE A 166 -4.96 0.18 2.53
N PRO A 167 -5.66 1.17 3.11
CA PRO A 167 -6.78 1.80 2.44
C PRO A 167 -6.27 2.62 1.25
N ARG A 168 -6.88 2.38 0.09
CA ARG A 168 -6.70 3.13 -1.16
C ARG A 168 -8.07 3.64 -1.61
N PHE A 169 -8.10 4.40 -2.69
CA PHE A 169 -9.35 4.80 -3.32
C PHE A 169 -9.33 4.47 -4.81
N THR A 170 -10.47 4.15 -5.39
CA THR A 170 -10.70 4.03 -6.83
C THR A 170 -11.80 5.00 -7.24
N PRO A 171 -11.88 5.43 -8.51
CA PRO A 171 -13.09 6.06 -9.03
C PRO A 171 -14.33 5.20 -8.73
N ALA A 172 -15.44 5.86 -8.40
CA ALA A 172 -16.71 5.23 -8.05
C ALA A 172 -17.52 4.78 -9.28
#